data_AF-A0A920CH77-F1
#
_entry.id   AF-A0A920CH77-F1
#
_cell.length_a   1.000
_cell.length_b   1.000
_cell.length_c   1.000
_cell.angle_alpha   90.00
_cell.angle_beta   90.00
_cell.angle_gamma   90.00
#
_symmetry.space_group_name_H-M   'P 1'
#
loop_
_entity.id
_entity.type
_entity.pdbx_description
1 polymer ?
#
loop_
_entity_poly.entity_id
_entity_poly.type
_entity_poly.pdbx_seq_one_letter_code
_entity_poly.pdbx_strand_id
1 'polypeptide(L)'
;MDKQYGEFVGVDSLHFALVTDTESSYSATTPEYLAPTAEIAAEAETNNTPTYYDNVPGNNYVSEGVTTLTITVSNVPARKAALLLGKYYDEATGRVLDSGIPNPPDVAVGYRANIGRTDHRYTWYLKGTFSGGAEEAATKSSDVDIRTYQLTYTAVATTKRWMFGGEENTLKKNFGDTTNPAFNPAGWFAQVQTPDTATPPDDLAVTSVPAADATGVAVDNDIVFTFNNKIKSYSVTLIDELLHPVGISLSLSSDGKVLTISPAADLSASTSYVVILKDVQDIYGQHLPDTIVNFETA
;
A
#
# COMPACT_ATOMS: atom_id res chain seq x y z
N MET A 1 1.35 -37.50 5.45
CA MET A 1 1.61 -36.27 6.22
C MET A 1 0.53 -35.29 5.82
N ASP A 2 -0.22 -34.75 6.77
CA ASP A 2 -1.31 -33.82 6.45
C ASP A 2 -0.76 -32.56 5.79
N LYS A 3 -1.55 -31.95 4.90
CA LYS A 3 -1.11 -30.80 4.09
C LYS A 3 -0.62 -29.62 4.94
N GLN A 4 -1.17 -29.44 6.14
CA GLN A 4 -0.78 -28.40 7.09
C GLN A 4 0.66 -28.51 7.60
N TYR A 5 1.31 -29.66 7.41
CA TYR A 5 2.71 -29.89 7.78
C TYR A 5 3.65 -29.91 6.57
N GLY A 6 3.23 -29.37 5.43
CA GLY A 6 4.09 -29.28 4.24
C GLY A 6 5.31 -28.39 4.47
N GLU A 7 6.44 -28.81 3.91
CA GLU A 7 7.70 -28.06 3.97
C GLU A 7 7.64 -26.80 3.08
N PHE A 8 8.42 -25.77 3.43
CA PHE A 8 8.63 -24.63 2.55
C PHE A 8 9.61 -25.01 1.44
N VAL A 9 9.15 -25.00 0.19
CA VAL A 9 9.92 -25.49 -0.97
C VAL A 9 10.05 -24.49 -2.11
N GLY A 10 9.54 -23.27 -1.94
CA GLY A 10 9.57 -22.24 -2.97
C GLY A 10 9.04 -20.91 -2.45
N VAL A 11 9.44 -19.83 -3.11
CA VAL A 11 8.97 -18.46 -2.85
C VAL A 11 8.77 -17.74 -4.18
N ASP A 12 7.67 -16.99 -4.28
CA ASP A 12 7.37 -16.16 -5.43
C ASP A 12 6.52 -14.94 -5.03
N SER A 13 6.13 -14.15 -6.03
CA SER A 13 5.18 -13.05 -5.87
C SER A 13 5.59 -12.04 -4.79
N LEU A 14 6.87 -11.66 -4.76
CA LEU A 14 7.36 -10.61 -3.87
C LEU A 14 6.85 -9.24 -4.34
N HIS A 15 6.06 -8.60 -3.50
CA HIS A 15 5.47 -7.28 -3.70
C HIS A 15 5.87 -6.35 -2.55
N PHE A 16 5.81 -5.05 -2.82
CA PHE A 16 5.95 -4.02 -1.81
C PHE A 16 4.91 -2.92 -2.01
N ALA A 17 4.62 -2.16 -0.95
CA ALA A 17 3.80 -0.95 -1.01
C ALA A 17 4.37 0.10 -0.07
N LEU A 18 4.32 1.38 -0.46
CA LEU A 18 4.69 2.46 0.44
C LEU A 18 3.61 2.63 1.51
N VAL A 19 4.02 2.85 2.74
CA VAL A 19 3.12 2.92 3.90
C VAL A 19 3.19 4.29 4.55
N THR A 20 2.04 4.80 4.94
CA THR A 20 1.91 5.89 5.91
C THR A 20 1.13 5.34 7.10
N ASP A 21 1.79 5.32 8.25
CA ASP A 21 1.28 4.71 9.48
C ASP A 21 1.41 5.71 10.64
N THR A 22 0.26 6.07 11.20
CA THR A 22 0.09 6.97 12.35
C THR A 22 -0.76 6.26 13.39
N GLU A 23 -0.84 6.80 14.62
CA GLU A 23 -1.69 6.20 15.67
C GLU A 23 -3.16 6.06 15.26
N SER A 24 -3.67 7.00 14.45
CA SER A 24 -5.07 7.05 14.03
C SER A 24 -5.35 6.44 12.67
N SER A 25 -4.34 6.23 11.81
CA SER A 25 -4.55 5.80 10.43
C SER A 25 -3.40 4.96 9.90
N TYR A 26 -3.75 3.98 9.08
CA TYR A 26 -2.81 3.18 8.30
C TYR A 26 -3.29 3.20 6.87
N SER A 27 -2.40 3.58 5.95
CA SER A 27 -2.66 3.53 4.52
C SER A 27 -1.43 3.00 3.80
N ALA A 28 -1.67 2.15 2.81
CA ALA A 28 -0.63 1.61 1.93
C ALA A 28 -1.00 1.95 0.48
N THR A 29 -0.01 2.17 -0.38
CA THR A 29 -0.23 2.28 -1.82
C THR A 29 -0.61 0.92 -2.41
N THR A 30 -1.09 0.91 -3.66
CA THR A 30 -1.27 -0.35 -4.41
C THR A 30 0.05 -1.14 -4.44
N PRO A 31 0.04 -2.45 -4.08
CA PRO A 31 1.22 -3.27 -4.12
C PRO A 31 1.83 -3.37 -5.52
N GLU A 32 3.13 -3.17 -5.59
CA GLU A 32 3.91 -3.32 -6.82
C GLU A 32 4.80 -4.56 -6.73
N TYR A 33 4.88 -5.33 -7.82
CA TYR A 33 5.82 -6.44 -7.92
C TYR A 33 7.27 -5.93 -7.82
N LEU A 34 8.04 -6.49 -6.89
CA LEU A 34 9.41 -6.07 -6.63
C LEU A 34 10.38 -6.69 -7.62
N ALA A 35 10.57 -8.01 -7.53
CA ALA A 35 11.54 -8.76 -8.33
C ALA A 35 11.32 -10.28 -8.22
N PRO A 36 11.79 -11.06 -9.21
CA PRO A 36 11.84 -12.52 -9.11
C PRO A 36 12.72 -12.96 -7.94
N THR A 37 12.10 -13.69 -7.01
CA THR A 37 12.69 -14.06 -5.72
C THR A 37 13.29 -15.45 -5.78
N ALA A 38 14.49 -15.60 -5.23
CA ALA A 38 15.15 -16.89 -5.07
C ALA A 38 14.97 -17.42 -3.63
N GLU A 39 15.12 -16.55 -2.63
CA GLU A 39 15.06 -16.93 -1.22
C GLU A 39 14.59 -15.77 -0.35
N ILE A 40 13.83 -16.09 0.70
CA ILE A 40 13.50 -15.17 1.79
C ILE A 40 13.73 -15.91 3.10
N ALA A 41 14.66 -15.43 3.92
CA ALA A 41 14.87 -15.88 5.29
C ALA A 41 14.36 -14.81 6.25
N ALA A 42 13.45 -15.17 7.17
CA ALA A 42 12.85 -14.25 8.13
C ALA A 42 13.14 -14.68 9.56
N GLU A 43 13.79 -13.81 10.33
CA GLU A 43 14.20 -14.09 11.71
C GLU A 43 13.66 -13.01 12.64
N ALA A 44 12.87 -13.42 13.63
CA ALA A 44 12.34 -12.51 14.65
C ALA A 44 13.27 -12.47 15.86
N GLU A 45 13.66 -11.26 16.28
CA GLU A 45 14.40 -11.07 17.51
C GLU A 45 13.50 -11.45 18.69
N THR A 46 13.94 -12.38 19.54
CA THR A 46 13.21 -12.79 20.74
C THR A 46 14.11 -12.67 21.95
N ASN A 47 13.67 -11.94 22.98
CA ASN A 47 14.36 -11.86 24.26
C ASN A 47 13.63 -12.73 25.29
N ASN A 48 14.41 -13.46 26.09
CA ASN A 48 13.91 -14.38 27.10
C ASN A 48 14.64 -14.14 28.43
N THR A 49 13.95 -13.50 29.38
CA THR A 49 14.53 -13.13 30.68
C THR A 49 13.87 -13.94 31.81
N PRO A 50 14.53 -14.99 32.33
CA PRO A 50 14.08 -15.69 33.52
C PRO A 50 14.40 -14.88 34.77
N THR A 51 13.45 -14.77 35.70
CA THR A 51 13.70 -14.24 37.04
C THR A 51 13.83 -15.37 38.05
N TYR A 52 14.67 -15.16 39.06
CA TYR A 52 14.97 -16.17 40.08
C TYR A 52 14.52 -15.64 41.45
N TYR A 53 13.78 -16.45 42.19
CA TYR A 53 13.41 -16.22 43.59
C TYR A 53 13.85 -17.44 44.39
N ASP A 54 14.38 -17.27 45.60
CA ASP A 54 14.92 -18.36 46.43
C ASP A 54 15.92 -19.28 45.68
N ASN A 55 16.73 -18.70 44.77
CA ASN A 55 17.67 -19.41 43.90
C ASN A 55 17.04 -20.44 42.94
N VAL A 56 15.73 -20.36 42.68
CA VAL A 56 15.02 -21.17 41.69
C VAL A 56 14.34 -20.27 40.64
N PRO A 57 14.19 -20.72 39.38
CA PRO A 57 13.46 -19.98 38.37
C PRO A 57 12.01 -19.77 38.83
N GLY A 58 11.56 -18.51 38.83
CA GLY A 58 10.19 -18.14 39.19
C GLY A 58 9.37 -17.81 37.96
N ASN A 59 9.64 -16.66 37.34
CA ASN A 59 8.94 -16.19 36.15
C ASN A 59 9.86 -16.19 34.93
N ASN A 60 9.24 -16.19 33.75
CA ASN A 60 9.93 -16.08 32.49
C ASN A 60 9.24 -15.03 31.61
N TYR A 61 9.93 -13.94 31.29
CA TYR A 61 9.41 -12.86 30.45
C TYR A 61 9.95 -13.01 29.03
N VAL A 62 9.03 -13.18 28.07
CA VAL A 62 9.35 -13.28 26.65
C VAL A 62 8.87 -12.03 25.94
N SER A 63 9.72 -11.42 25.14
CA SER A 63 9.36 -10.32 24.23
C SER A 63 9.88 -10.57 22.83
N GLU A 64 9.17 -10.04 21.84
CA GLU A 64 9.55 -10.12 20.43
C GLU A 64 9.87 -8.71 19.92
N GLY A 65 11.04 -8.55 19.32
CA GLY A 65 11.54 -7.31 18.76
C GLY A 65 11.23 -7.17 17.26
N VAL A 66 12.20 -6.68 16.50
CA VAL A 66 12.09 -6.56 15.05
C VAL A 66 12.15 -7.93 14.36
N THR A 67 11.66 -8.03 13.14
CA THR A 67 11.88 -9.21 12.29
C THR A 67 12.71 -8.82 11.09
N THR A 68 13.90 -9.39 10.98
CA THR A 68 14.82 -9.14 9.87
C THR A 68 14.56 -10.16 8.77
N LEU A 69 14.32 -9.67 7.55
CA LEU A 69 14.17 -10.48 6.36
C LEU A 69 15.40 -10.29 5.47
N THR A 70 16.09 -11.39 5.18
CA THR A 70 17.10 -11.45 4.12
C THR A 70 16.43 -11.92 2.85
N ILE A 71 16.36 -11.04 1.86
CA ILE A 71 15.65 -11.26 0.60
C ILE A 71 16.67 -11.34 -0.53
N THR A 72 16.74 -12.51 -1.17
CA THR A 72 17.60 -12.77 -2.32
C THR A 72 16.76 -12.79 -3.59
N VAL A 73 17.07 -11.90 -4.53
CA VAL A 73 16.36 -11.74 -5.80
C VAL A 73 17.32 -11.79 -6.98
N SER A 74 16.77 -12.03 -8.17
CA SER A 74 17.56 -12.03 -9.41
C SER A 74 18.27 -10.69 -9.65
N ASN A 75 17.52 -9.59 -9.63
CA ASN A 75 18.02 -8.21 -9.69
C ASN A 75 16.89 -7.24 -9.30
N VAL A 76 17.23 -6.02 -8.88
CA VAL A 76 16.26 -4.94 -8.65
C VAL A 76 16.58 -3.77 -9.59
N PRO A 77 15.60 -3.26 -10.37
CA PRO A 77 15.82 -2.08 -11.20
C PRO A 77 16.29 -0.87 -10.38
N ALA A 78 17.25 -0.12 -10.91
CA ALA A 78 17.92 0.98 -10.20
C ALA A 78 16.93 2.01 -9.59
N ARG A 79 15.86 2.34 -10.33
CA ARG A 79 14.79 3.24 -9.84
C ARG A 79 14.07 2.70 -8.59
N LYS A 80 13.75 1.40 -8.57
CA LYS A 80 13.11 0.74 -7.42
C LYS A 80 14.08 0.62 -6.25
N ALA A 81 15.31 0.22 -6.52
CA ALA A 81 16.35 0.16 -5.49
C ALA A 81 16.58 1.53 -4.84
N ALA A 82 16.61 2.60 -5.62
CA ALA A 82 16.72 3.96 -5.10
C ALA A 82 15.52 4.36 -4.23
N LEU A 83 14.28 4.08 -4.68
CA LEU A 83 13.08 4.32 -3.89
C LEU A 83 13.12 3.60 -2.54
N LEU A 84 13.40 2.29 -2.55
CA LEU A 84 13.36 1.45 -1.36
C LEU A 84 14.51 1.75 -0.38
N LEU A 85 15.71 2.03 -0.89
CA LEU A 85 16.88 2.36 -0.07
C LEU A 85 16.94 3.85 0.30
N GLY A 86 15.97 4.66 -0.15
CA GLY A 86 15.91 6.09 0.15
C GLY A 86 17.05 6.90 -0.49
N LYS A 87 17.46 6.54 -1.71
CA LYS A 87 18.50 7.22 -2.49
C LYS A 87 17.86 8.12 -3.56
N TYR A 88 18.59 9.14 -4.00
CA TYR A 88 18.10 10.02 -5.06
C TYR A 88 18.24 9.36 -6.43
N TYR A 89 17.14 9.33 -7.19
CA TYR A 89 17.12 8.93 -8.59
C TYR A 89 16.91 10.16 -9.47
N ASP A 90 17.88 10.45 -10.32
CA ASP A 90 17.78 11.52 -11.31
C ASP A 90 17.05 11.00 -12.55
N GLU A 91 15.79 11.39 -12.71
CA GLU A 91 14.94 11.01 -13.85
C GLU A 91 15.49 11.53 -15.19
N ALA A 92 16.25 12.63 -15.20
CA ALA A 92 16.79 13.20 -16.45
C ALA A 92 17.99 12.41 -16.98
N THR A 93 18.79 11.82 -16.09
CA THR A 93 20.00 11.05 -16.46
C THR A 93 19.85 9.54 -16.27
N GLY A 94 18.80 9.08 -15.58
CA GLY A 94 18.57 7.67 -15.25
C GLY A 94 19.55 7.13 -14.21
N ARG A 95 20.15 7.99 -13.39
CA ARG A 95 21.23 7.64 -12.45
C ARG A 95 20.74 7.65 -11.01
N VAL A 96 21.23 6.68 -10.24
CA VAL A 96 21.14 6.72 -8.77
C VAL A 96 22.33 7.51 -8.25
N LEU A 97 22.07 8.57 -7.48
CA LEU A 97 23.11 9.34 -6.79
C LEU A 97 23.07 8.97 -5.31
N ASP A 98 24.14 8.31 -4.87
CA ASP A 98 24.30 7.89 -3.49
C ASP A 98 25.13 8.92 -2.71
N SER A 99 24.46 9.69 -1.85
CA SER A 99 25.09 10.66 -0.96
C SER A 99 25.66 10.03 0.32
N GLY A 100 25.42 8.73 0.54
CA GLY A 100 25.74 8.04 1.79
C GLY A 100 24.78 8.36 2.95
N ILE A 101 23.71 9.12 2.70
CA ILE A 101 22.68 9.44 3.70
C ILE A 101 21.35 8.81 3.24
N PRO A 102 21.08 7.55 3.60
CA PRO A 102 19.84 6.88 3.21
C PRO A 102 18.67 7.41 4.03
N ASN A 103 17.52 7.64 3.38
CA ASN A 103 16.25 7.92 4.04
C ASN A 103 15.15 6.99 3.51
N PRO A 104 15.23 5.67 3.80
CA PRO A 104 14.30 4.69 3.25
C PRO A 104 12.88 4.95 3.79
N PRO A 105 11.85 4.93 2.94
CA PRO A 105 10.47 5.07 3.38
C PRO A 105 10.02 3.84 4.15
N ASP A 106 8.97 4.01 4.96
CA ASP A 106 8.22 2.88 5.51
C ASP A 106 7.50 2.14 4.38
N VAL A 107 7.67 0.83 4.33
CA VAL A 107 7.06 -0.03 3.31
C VAL A 107 6.44 -1.27 3.94
N ALA A 108 5.40 -1.79 3.30
CA ALA A 108 4.90 -3.13 3.54
C ALA A 108 5.54 -4.08 2.52
N VAL A 109 5.88 -5.29 2.93
CA VAL A 109 6.48 -6.33 2.08
C VAL A 109 5.63 -7.59 2.14
N GLY A 110 5.23 -8.09 0.98
CA GLY A 110 4.38 -9.26 0.85
C GLY A 110 4.98 -10.29 -0.09
N TYR A 111 4.80 -11.57 0.22
CA TYR A 111 5.26 -12.66 -0.64
C TYR A 111 4.42 -13.91 -0.44
N ARG A 112 4.59 -14.88 -1.34
CA ARG A 112 3.97 -16.19 -1.26
C ARG A 112 5.04 -17.27 -1.19
N ALA A 113 4.91 -18.19 -0.24
CA ALA A 113 5.78 -19.36 -0.12
C ALA A 113 4.98 -20.64 -0.34
N ASN A 114 5.56 -21.64 -1.01
CA ASN A 114 4.92 -22.94 -1.19
C ASN A 114 4.92 -23.72 0.13
N ILE A 115 3.77 -24.33 0.47
CA ILE A 115 3.64 -25.35 1.51
C ILE A 115 3.44 -26.68 0.81
N GLY A 116 4.46 -27.55 0.86
CA GLY A 116 4.44 -28.81 0.13
C GLY A 116 4.32 -28.60 -1.38
N ARG A 117 3.49 -29.42 -2.05
CA ARG A 117 3.47 -29.47 -3.53
C ARG A 117 2.57 -28.44 -4.21
N THR A 118 1.47 -28.04 -3.58
CA THR A 118 0.40 -27.26 -4.24
C THR A 118 -0.12 -26.11 -3.39
N ASP A 119 0.04 -26.20 -2.07
CA ASP A 119 -0.50 -25.23 -1.13
C ASP A 119 0.50 -24.08 -0.93
N HIS A 120 0.04 -22.96 -0.39
CA HIS A 120 0.83 -21.75 -0.26
C HIS A 120 0.53 -21.02 1.05
N ARG A 121 1.56 -20.41 1.63
CA ARG A 121 1.48 -19.38 2.67
C ARG A 121 1.62 -18.01 2.02
N TYR A 122 0.62 -17.17 2.20
CA TYR A 122 0.67 -15.77 1.82
C TYR A 122 1.03 -14.96 3.06
N THR A 123 2.01 -14.06 2.94
CA THR A 123 2.51 -13.26 4.07
C THR A 123 2.58 -11.80 3.68
N TRP A 124 2.22 -10.93 4.62
CA TRP A 124 2.48 -9.49 4.62
C TRP A 124 3.20 -9.10 5.91
N TYR A 125 4.27 -8.34 5.79
CA TYR A 125 4.83 -7.52 6.86
C TYR A 125 4.38 -6.09 6.62
N LEU A 126 3.67 -5.49 7.59
CA LEU A 126 2.90 -4.28 7.36
C LEU A 126 3.72 -2.99 7.40
N LYS A 127 4.89 -3.03 8.04
CA LYS A 127 5.77 -1.88 8.17
C LYS A 127 7.21 -2.33 8.36
N GLY A 128 8.13 -1.60 7.75
CA GLY A 128 9.55 -1.80 7.88
C GLY A 128 10.31 -0.97 6.86
N THR A 129 11.63 -1.06 6.89
CA THR A 129 12.52 -0.32 5.98
C THR A 129 13.50 -1.27 5.32
N PHE A 130 13.88 -0.94 4.08
CA PHE A 130 14.93 -1.65 3.37
C PHE A 130 16.31 -1.05 3.67
N SER A 131 17.30 -1.92 3.70
CA SER A 131 18.72 -1.60 3.81
C SER A 131 19.55 -2.62 3.03
N GLY A 132 20.87 -2.40 2.97
CA GLY A 132 21.77 -3.25 2.19
C GLY A 132 21.72 -2.92 0.70
N GLY A 133 21.54 -3.95 -0.14
CA GLY A 133 21.73 -3.85 -1.59
C GLY A 133 23.13 -4.32 -1.99
N ALA A 134 23.47 -5.55 -1.60
CA ALA A 134 24.75 -6.14 -2.00
C ALA A 134 24.71 -6.47 -3.49
N GLU A 135 25.62 -5.84 -4.24
CA GLU A 135 25.85 -6.10 -5.66
C GLU A 135 27.17 -6.83 -5.82
N GLU A 136 27.11 -8.04 -6.37
CA GLU A 136 28.29 -8.80 -6.71
C GLU A 136 28.31 -9.06 -8.22
N ALA A 137 29.49 -8.90 -8.83
CA ALA A 137 29.71 -9.19 -10.24
C ALA A 137 31.06 -9.90 -10.42
N ALA A 138 31.08 -10.89 -11.31
CA ALA A 138 32.28 -11.60 -11.72
C ALA A 138 32.34 -11.70 -13.25
N THR A 139 33.55 -11.79 -13.80
CA THR A 139 33.72 -12.04 -15.25
C THR A 139 33.26 -13.46 -15.57
N LYS A 140 32.60 -13.65 -16.72
CA LYS A 140 32.11 -14.96 -17.16
C LYS A 140 33.27 -15.93 -17.34
N SER A 141 33.16 -17.12 -16.73
CA SER A 141 34.06 -18.24 -16.97
C SER A 141 33.42 -19.25 -17.93
N SER A 142 34.06 -20.41 -18.14
CA SER A 142 33.43 -21.55 -18.84
C SER A 142 32.16 -22.03 -18.13
N ASP A 143 32.09 -21.87 -16.81
CA ASP A 143 30.88 -22.01 -16.01
C ASP A 143 30.30 -20.62 -15.66
N VAL A 144 28.98 -20.49 -15.67
CA VAL A 144 28.31 -19.23 -15.33
C VAL A 144 28.05 -19.19 -13.82
N ASP A 145 28.85 -18.41 -13.10
CA ASP A 145 28.61 -18.08 -11.70
C ASP A 145 27.47 -17.05 -11.61
N ILE A 146 26.29 -17.49 -11.19
CA ILE A 146 25.13 -16.61 -11.02
C ILE A 146 25.31 -15.80 -9.74
N ARG A 147 25.31 -14.48 -9.85
CA ARG A 147 25.25 -13.55 -8.72
C ARG A 147 23.84 -13.00 -8.60
N THR A 148 23.36 -12.91 -7.37
CA THR A 148 22.02 -12.41 -7.02
C THR A 148 22.14 -11.09 -6.28
N TYR A 149 21.04 -10.34 -6.25
CA TYR A 149 20.94 -9.11 -5.48
C TYR A 149 20.31 -9.41 -4.11
N GLN A 150 20.94 -8.94 -3.03
CA GLN A 150 20.46 -9.18 -1.67
C GLN A 150 20.01 -7.88 -0.99
N LEU A 151 18.79 -7.91 -0.47
CA LEU A 151 18.17 -6.85 0.32
C LEU A 151 17.91 -7.32 1.75
N THR A 152 18.11 -6.42 2.70
CA THR A 152 17.69 -6.64 4.09
C THR A 152 16.48 -5.77 4.36
N TYR A 153 15.39 -6.37 4.82
CA TYR A 153 14.19 -5.67 5.22
C TYR A 153 13.94 -5.86 6.72
N THR A 154 13.87 -4.77 7.47
CA THR A 154 13.65 -4.80 8.91
C THR A 154 12.21 -4.47 9.21
N ALA A 155 11.41 -5.49 9.52
CA ALA A 155 10.00 -5.33 9.85
C ALA A 155 9.80 -4.91 11.30
N VAL A 156 8.93 -3.92 11.50
CA VAL A 156 8.52 -3.39 12.80
C VAL A 156 7.00 -3.45 12.93
N ALA A 157 6.48 -3.42 14.15
CA ALA A 157 5.04 -3.36 14.37
C ALA A 157 4.47 -2.01 13.91
N THR A 158 3.24 -1.99 13.41
CA THR A 158 2.52 -0.74 13.11
C THR A 158 2.38 0.13 14.36
N THR A 159 2.36 1.44 14.15
CA THR A 159 1.98 2.46 15.12
C THR A 159 0.46 2.44 15.32
N LYS A 160 -0.33 2.26 14.25
CA LYS A 160 -1.77 1.98 14.38
C LYS A 160 -2.00 0.69 15.16
N ARG A 161 -2.98 0.73 16.07
CA ARG A 161 -3.52 -0.44 16.76
C ARG A 161 -4.73 -1.00 16.01
N TRP A 162 -4.85 -2.31 16.03
CA TRP A 162 -5.89 -3.06 15.35
C TRP A 162 -6.67 -3.86 16.37
N MET A 163 -7.98 -3.96 16.17
CA MET A 163 -8.85 -4.80 16.98
C MET A 163 -8.81 -6.22 16.45
N PHE A 164 -8.20 -7.13 17.20
CA PHE A 164 -8.28 -8.56 16.91
C PHE A 164 -8.19 -9.37 18.21
N GLY A 165 -8.93 -10.47 18.28
CA GLY A 165 -9.02 -11.28 19.50
C GLY A 165 -9.68 -10.57 20.69
N GLY A 166 -10.39 -9.46 20.45
CA GLY A 166 -11.04 -8.65 21.50
C GLY A 166 -10.14 -7.59 22.16
N GLU A 167 -8.90 -7.43 21.69
CA GLU A 167 -7.92 -6.48 22.23
C GLU A 167 -7.34 -5.58 21.13
N GLU A 168 -6.92 -4.36 21.50
CA GLU A 168 -6.22 -3.43 20.61
C GLU A 168 -4.71 -3.66 20.64
N ASN A 169 -4.19 -4.29 19.59
CA ASN A 169 -2.80 -4.64 19.48
C ASN A 169 -2.17 -4.07 18.20
N THR A 170 -0.87 -3.80 18.23
CA THR A 170 -0.12 -3.46 17.02
C THR A 170 0.08 -4.72 16.18
N LEU A 171 0.33 -4.56 14.88
CA LEU A 171 0.48 -5.69 13.97
C LEU A 171 1.76 -5.55 13.16
N LYS A 172 2.61 -6.58 13.22
CA LYS A 172 3.86 -6.64 12.45
C LYS A 172 3.70 -7.52 11.20
N LYS A 173 3.07 -8.68 11.36
CA LYS A 173 2.95 -9.72 10.34
C LYS A 173 1.51 -10.21 10.25
N ASN A 174 1.01 -10.35 9.03
CA ASN A 174 -0.24 -11.01 8.68
C ASN A 174 0.07 -12.17 7.72
N PHE A 175 -0.48 -13.35 7.95
CA PHE A 175 -0.30 -14.47 7.04
C PHE A 175 -1.51 -15.40 7.02
N GLY A 176 -1.67 -16.13 5.92
CA GLY A 176 -2.68 -17.16 5.78
C GLY A 176 -2.26 -18.28 4.84
N ASP A 177 -2.75 -19.48 5.11
CA ASP A 177 -2.37 -20.70 4.42
C ASP A 177 -3.54 -21.25 3.62
N THR A 178 -3.32 -21.61 2.35
CA THR A 178 -4.37 -22.24 1.51
C THR A 178 -4.78 -23.63 2.00
N THR A 179 -4.01 -24.22 2.92
CA THR A 179 -4.40 -25.47 3.60
C THR A 179 -5.61 -25.26 4.51
N ASN A 180 -5.89 -24.02 4.92
CA ASN A 180 -7.06 -23.68 5.71
C ASN A 180 -8.22 -23.26 4.79
N PRO A 181 -9.39 -23.96 4.83
CA PRO A 181 -10.51 -23.66 3.95
C PRO A 181 -11.14 -22.28 4.19
N ALA A 182 -10.92 -21.65 5.35
CA ALA A 182 -11.39 -20.30 5.63
C ALA A 182 -10.54 -19.21 4.95
N PHE A 183 -9.35 -19.56 4.45
CA PHE A 183 -8.44 -18.60 3.84
C PHE A 183 -8.71 -18.44 2.34
N ASN A 184 -9.06 -17.24 1.91
CA ASN A 184 -9.22 -16.88 0.50
C ASN A 184 -8.03 -16.05 0.01
N PRO A 185 -7.17 -16.58 -0.88
CA PRO A 185 -6.04 -15.85 -1.43
C PRO A 185 -6.37 -14.93 -2.61
N ALA A 186 -7.63 -14.92 -3.09
CA ALA A 186 -8.01 -14.11 -4.24
C ALA A 186 -7.78 -12.62 -3.97
N GLY A 187 -7.05 -11.94 -4.86
CA GLY A 187 -6.74 -10.52 -4.71
C GLY A 187 -5.76 -10.19 -3.58
N TRP A 188 -5.06 -11.18 -3.00
CA TRP A 188 -4.17 -10.96 -1.83
C TRP A 188 -3.09 -9.89 -2.05
N PHE A 189 -2.60 -9.75 -3.29
CA PHE A 189 -1.61 -8.75 -3.69
C PHE A 189 -2.22 -7.53 -4.42
N ALA A 190 -3.55 -7.42 -4.52
CA ALA A 190 -4.19 -6.22 -5.07
C ALA A 190 -4.13 -5.05 -4.08
N GLN A 191 -4.01 -5.35 -2.78
CA GLN A 191 -3.78 -4.40 -1.70
C GLN A 191 -2.99 -5.04 -0.56
N VAL A 192 -2.44 -4.23 0.34
CA VAL A 192 -1.85 -4.72 1.59
C VAL A 192 -2.98 -5.21 2.51
N GLN A 193 -2.86 -6.45 3.00
CA GLN A 193 -3.91 -7.07 3.80
C GLN A 193 -3.72 -6.77 5.30
N THR A 194 -4.75 -6.18 5.90
CA THR A 194 -4.83 -5.84 7.33
C THR A 194 -5.99 -6.62 7.99
N PRO A 195 -6.11 -6.64 9.33
CA PRO A 195 -7.22 -7.33 10.01
C PRO A 195 -8.60 -6.83 9.59
N ASP A 196 -8.69 -5.56 9.17
CA ASP A 196 -9.95 -4.92 8.78
C ASP A 196 -10.33 -5.23 7.31
N THR A 197 -9.40 -5.74 6.49
CA THR A 197 -9.59 -5.95 5.04
C THR A 197 -9.92 -7.40 4.70
N ALA A 198 -10.92 -8.01 5.36
CA ALA A 198 -11.34 -9.39 5.09
C ALA A 198 -11.81 -9.65 3.63
N THR A 199 -12.07 -8.59 2.88
CA THR A 199 -12.37 -8.60 1.44
C THR A 199 -11.59 -7.46 0.77
N PRO A 200 -11.03 -7.67 -0.44
CA PRO A 200 -10.50 -6.57 -1.25
C PRO A 200 -11.56 -5.46 -1.38
N PRO A 201 -11.21 -4.17 -1.21
CA PRO A 201 -12.11 -3.06 -1.48
C PRO A 201 -12.46 -3.09 -2.96
N ASP A 202 -13.66 -2.62 -3.30
CA ASP A 202 -14.07 -2.46 -4.69
C ASP A 202 -13.10 -1.49 -5.41
N ASP A 203 -12.93 -1.67 -6.73
CA ASP A 203 -12.17 -0.72 -7.55
C ASP A 203 -12.74 0.68 -7.35
N LEU A 204 -11.89 1.68 -7.10
CA LEU A 204 -12.35 3.05 -6.85
C LEU A 204 -13.14 3.58 -8.05
N ALA A 205 -14.40 3.94 -7.79
CA ALA A 205 -15.34 4.45 -8.78
C ALA A 205 -16.06 5.69 -8.25
N VAL A 206 -16.51 6.54 -9.17
CA VAL A 206 -17.24 7.77 -8.87
C VAL A 206 -18.45 7.94 -9.78
N THR A 207 -19.49 8.57 -9.27
CA THR A 207 -20.64 9.07 -10.03
C THR A 207 -20.85 10.55 -9.73
N SER A 208 -21.41 11.32 -10.67
CA SER A 208 -21.62 12.76 -10.51
C SER A 208 -23.08 13.16 -10.70
N VAL A 209 -23.50 14.20 -9.98
CA VAL A 209 -24.74 14.94 -10.20
C VAL A 209 -24.38 16.43 -10.21
N PRO A 210 -24.54 17.15 -11.33
CA PRO A 210 -25.08 16.70 -12.61
C PRO A 210 -24.26 15.58 -13.25
N ALA A 211 -24.94 14.74 -14.03
CA ALA A 211 -24.26 13.76 -14.88
C ALA A 211 -23.49 14.48 -16.01
N ALA A 212 -22.50 13.81 -16.59
CA ALA A 212 -21.84 14.33 -17.80
C ALA A 212 -22.87 14.58 -18.91
N ASP A 213 -22.70 15.69 -19.63
CA ASP A 213 -23.59 16.20 -20.67
C ASP A 213 -25.02 16.53 -20.19
N ALA A 214 -25.25 16.72 -18.88
CA ALA A 214 -26.56 17.11 -18.37
C ALA A 214 -26.93 18.54 -18.82
N THR A 215 -28.19 18.74 -19.18
CA THR A 215 -28.75 20.04 -19.58
C THR A 215 -29.84 20.48 -18.62
N GLY A 216 -30.09 21.80 -18.52
CA GLY A 216 -31.18 22.32 -17.70
C GLY A 216 -30.91 22.20 -16.20
N VAL A 217 -29.64 22.24 -15.80
CA VAL A 217 -29.23 22.22 -14.40
C VAL A 217 -29.59 23.55 -13.74
N ALA A 218 -30.22 23.52 -12.56
CA ALA A 218 -30.54 24.77 -11.86
C ALA A 218 -29.26 25.52 -11.46
N VAL A 219 -29.28 26.85 -11.58
CA VAL A 219 -28.11 27.70 -11.36
C VAL A 219 -27.61 27.73 -9.91
N ASP A 220 -28.48 27.37 -8.97
CA ASP A 220 -28.24 27.30 -7.52
C ASP A 220 -27.93 25.88 -7.03
N ASN A 221 -27.87 24.88 -7.94
CA ASN A 221 -27.56 23.51 -7.57
C ASN A 221 -26.07 23.33 -7.23
N ASP A 222 -25.83 22.58 -6.15
CA ASP A 222 -24.52 21.99 -5.88
C ASP A 222 -24.19 20.90 -6.90
N ILE A 223 -22.89 20.71 -7.16
CA ILE A 223 -22.38 19.55 -7.87
C ILE A 223 -21.90 18.53 -6.85
N VAL A 224 -22.35 17.28 -6.97
CA VAL A 224 -22.07 16.20 -6.02
C VAL A 224 -21.37 15.05 -6.72
N PHE A 225 -20.21 14.64 -6.21
CA PHE A 225 -19.56 13.38 -6.56
C PHE A 225 -19.76 12.35 -5.45
N THR A 226 -20.21 11.15 -5.83
CA THR A 226 -20.39 10.02 -4.91
C THR A 226 -19.42 8.90 -5.26
N PHE A 227 -18.56 8.57 -4.31
CA PHE A 227 -17.53 7.52 -4.40
C PHE A 227 -18.01 6.24 -3.74
N ASN A 228 -17.63 5.09 -4.29
CA ASN A 228 -17.89 3.79 -3.65
C ASN A 228 -16.99 3.56 -2.42
N ASN A 229 -15.77 4.11 -2.43
CA ASN A 229 -14.79 4.01 -1.35
C ASN A 229 -14.58 5.36 -0.66
N LYS A 230 -14.10 5.31 0.59
CA LYS A 230 -13.74 6.53 1.34
C LYS A 230 -12.49 7.17 0.71
N ILE A 231 -12.58 8.46 0.36
CA ILE A 231 -11.47 9.19 -0.27
C ILE A 231 -10.54 9.84 0.75
N LYS A 232 -9.24 9.82 0.44
CA LYS A 232 -8.15 10.38 1.25
C LYS A 232 -7.68 11.74 0.71
N SER A 233 -7.57 11.88 -0.60
CA SER A 233 -7.19 13.14 -1.28
C SER A 233 -8.02 13.35 -2.53
N TYR A 234 -8.14 14.61 -2.96
CA TYR A 234 -8.79 15.04 -4.20
C TYR A 234 -8.43 16.49 -4.52
N SER A 235 -8.57 16.87 -5.79
CA SER A 235 -8.46 18.24 -6.28
C SER A 235 -9.61 18.53 -7.25
N VAL A 236 -10.26 19.69 -7.15
CA VAL A 236 -11.41 20.07 -7.97
C VAL A 236 -11.21 21.45 -8.56
N THR A 237 -11.58 21.62 -9.82
CA THR A 237 -11.71 22.94 -10.47
C THR A 237 -13.02 22.98 -11.27
N LEU A 238 -13.76 24.08 -11.14
CA LEU A 238 -14.92 24.39 -11.96
C LEU A 238 -14.55 25.55 -12.89
N ILE A 239 -14.84 25.41 -14.19
CA ILE A 239 -14.62 26.45 -15.20
C ILE A 239 -15.88 26.70 -16.02
N ASP A 240 -16.03 27.93 -16.52
CA ASP A 240 -17.08 28.31 -17.46
C ASP A 240 -16.69 28.01 -18.93
N GLU A 241 -17.59 28.29 -19.86
CA GLU A 241 -17.39 28.14 -21.31
C GLU A 241 -16.25 28.98 -21.89
N LEU A 242 -15.82 30.03 -21.17
CA LEU A 242 -14.70 30.90 -21.51
C LEU A 242 -13.38 30.43 -20.86
N LEU A 243 -13.40 29.29 -20.17
CA LEU A 243 -12.29 28.71 -19.42
C LEU A 243 -11.85 29.56 -18.21
N HIS A 244 -12.71 30.43 -17.69
CA HIS A 244 -12.44 31.13 -16.44
C HIS A 244 -12.79 30.26 -15.24
N PRO A 245 -11.97 30.26 -14.18
CA PRO A 245 -12.28 29.53 -12.96
C PRO A 245 -13.47 30.16 -12.23
N VAL A 246 -14.39 29.31 -11.81
CA VAL A 246 -15.52 29.68 -10.95
C VAL A 246 -15.14 29.41 -9.50
N GLY A 247 -15.43 30.38 -8.62
CA GLY A 247 -15.21 30.20 -7.18
C GLY A 247 -16.11 29.09 -6.63
N ILE A 248 -15.51 28.13 -5.92
CA ILE A 248 -16.21 27.00 -5.32
C ILE A 248 -15.79 26.80 -3.87
N SER A 249 -16.70 26.23 -3.08
CA SER A 249 -16.40 25.65 -1.77
C SER A 249 -16.63 24.14 -1.81
N LEU A 250 -15.79 23.39 -1.08
CA LEU A 250 -15.78 21.93 -1.09
C LEU A 250 -16.13 21.43 0.31
N SER A 251 -17.02 20.44 0.37
CA SER A 251 -17.30 19.71 1.62
C SER A 251 -17.32 18.22 1.36
N LEU A 252 -16.68 17.46 2.24
CA LEU A 252 -16.68 16.00 2.20
C LEU A 252 -17.50 15.47 3.37
N SER A 253 -18.39 14.51 3.10
CA SER A 253 -19.20 13.85 4.12
C SER A 253 -18.35 13.16 5.19
N SER A 254 -18.95 12.91 6.37
CA SER A 254 -18.25 12.27 7.50
C SER A 254 -17.80 10.82 7.22
N ASP A 255 -18.52 10.11 6.35
CA ASP A 255 -18.11 8.80 5.83
C ASP A 255 -17.02 8.88 4.75
N GLY A 256 -16.74 10.09 4.26
CA GLY A 256 -15.72 10.41 3.27
C GLY A 256 -16.03 9.89 1.86
N LYS A 257 -17.31 9.71 1.52
CA LYS A 257 -17.74 9.17 0.22
C LYS A 257 -18.50 10.16 -0.66
N VAL A 258 -18.98 11.27 -0.11
CA VAL A 258 -19.77 12.26 -0.85
C VAL A 258 -19.07 13.61 -0.81
N LEU A 259 -18.58 14.04 -1.97
CA LEU A 259 -17.95 15.35 -2.17
C LEU A 259 -18.97 16.31 -2.78
N THR A 260 -19.32 17.34 -2.03
CA THR A 260 -20.20 18.42 -2.48
C THR A 260 -19.39 19.64 -2.85
N ILE A 261 -19.63 20.16 -4.05
CA ILE A 261 -19.02 21.34 -4.65
C ILE A 261 -20.12 22.40 -4.76
N SER A 262 -19.99 23.45 -3.96
CA SER A 262 -20.95 24.56 -3.93
C SER A 262 -20.34 25.78 -4.61
N PRO A 263 -20.87 26.25 -5.75
CA PRO A 263 -20.48 27.52 -6.35
C PRO A 263 -20.61 28.67 -5.34
N ALA A 264 -19.69 29.62 -5.36
CA ALA A 264 -19.68 30.76 -4.43
C ALA A 264 -20.84 31.74 -4.69
N ALA A 265 -21.44 31.69 -5.87
CA ALA A 265 -22.62 32.42 -6.29
C ALA A 265 -23.37 31.58 -7.34
N ASP A 266 -24.65 31.89 -7.54
CA ASP A 266 -25.47 31.25 -8.58
C ASP A 266 -24.76 31.33 -9.94
N LEU A 267 -24.79 30.20 -10.66
CA LEU A 267 -24.22 30.09 -11.99
C LEU A 267 -25.01 30.94 -13.00
N SER A 268 -24.39 31.26 -14.14
CA SER A 268 -25.09 31.95 -15.22
C SER A 268 -26.05 30.99 -15.91
N ALA A 269 -27.25 31.46 -16.25
CA ALA A 269 -28.26 30.68 -16.97
C ALA A 269 -27.82 30.37 -18.41
N SER A 270 -28.31 29.27 -18.97
CA SER A 270 -27.99 28.81 -20.34
C SER A 270 -26.49 28.86 -20.67
N THR A 271 -25.64 28.46 -19.73
CA THR A 271 -24.17 28.52 -19.81
C THR A 271 -23.58 27.14 -19.61
N SER A 272 -22.57 26.79 -20.39
CA SER A 272 -21.83 25.53 -20.23
C SER A 272 -20.75 25.66 -19.15
N TYR A 273 -20.67 24.63 -18.29
CA TYR A 273 -19.67 24.52 -17.24
C TYR A 273 -18.96 23.18 -17.31
N VAL A 274 -17.70 23.15 -16.87
CA VAL A 274 -16.89 21.93 -16.79
C VAL A 274 -16.28 21.80 -15.40
N VAL A 275 -16.51 20.67 -14.76
CA VAL A 275 -15.86 20.27 -13.51
C VAL A 275 -14.75 19.29 -13.82
N ILE A 276 -13.57 19.56 -13.30
CA ILE A 276 -12.38 18.73 -13.43
C ILE A 276 -12.02 18.22 -12.04
N LEU A 277 -12.13 16.91 -11.85
CA LEU A 277 -11.78 16.20 -10.62
C LEU A 277 -10.49 15.41 -10.86
N LYS A 278 -9.44 15.68 -10.07
CA LYS A 278 -8.10 15.11 -10.20
C LYS A 278 -7.52 14.65 -8.87
N ASP A 279 -6.41 13.92 -8.96
CA ASP A 279 -5.59 13.51 -7.81
C ASP A 279 -6.40 12.79 -6.71
N VAL A 280 -7.46 12.10 -7.12
CA VAL A 280 -8.31 11.36 -6.20
C VAL A 280 -7.60 10.08 -5.81
N GLN A 281 -7.39 9.91 -4.51
CA GLN A 281 -6.87 8.69 -3.92
C GLN A 281 -7.81 8.23 -2.80
N ASP A 282 -8.12 6.93 -2.72
CA ASP A 282 -8.88 6.38 -1.60
C ASP A 282 -8.00 6.04 -0.37
N ILE A 283 -8.64 5.68 0.74
CA ILE A 283 -7.93 5.26 1.96
C ILE A 283 -7.11 3.97 1.78
N TYR A 284 -7.36 3.23 0.69
CA TYR A 284 -6.67 1.99 0.31
C TYR A 284 -5.55 2.24 -0.72
N GLY A 285 -5.27 3.50 -1.05
CA GLY A 285 -4.19 3.89 -1.96
C GLY A 285 -4.52 3.76 -3.45
N GLN A 286 -5.76 3.42 -3.81
CA GLN A 286 -6.21 3.36 -5.21
C GLN A 286 -6.37 4.76 -5.78
N HIS A 287 -6.02 4.94 -7.05
CA HIS A 287 -6.15 6.21 -7.76
C HIS A 287 -7.30 6.17 -8.76
N LEU A 288 -8.12 7.24 -8.77
CA LEU A 288 -9.12 7.42 -9.82
C LEU A 288 -8.49 8.21 -10.99
N PRO A 289 -8.71 7.81 -12.26
CA PRO A 289 -8.36 8.63 -13.40
C PRO A 289 -9.02 10.02 -13.36
N ASP A 290 -8.34 11.02 -13.95
CA ASP A 290 -8.90 12.37 -14.11
C ASP A 290 -10.32 12.31 -14.67
N THR A 291 -11.27 12.84 -13.90
CA THR A 291 -12.70 12.79 -14.24
C THR A 291 -13.16 14.18 -14.65
N ILE A 292 -13.76 14.29 -15.84
CA ILE A 292 -14.27 15.54 -16.39
C ILE A 292 -15.78 15.41 -16.54
N VAL A 293 -16.53 16.35 -15.97
CA VAL A 293 -18.00 16.40 -16.04
C VAL A 293 -18.40 17.76 -16.57
N ASN A 294 -18.96 17.78 -17.78
CA ASN A 294 -19.56 18.98 -18.37
C ASN A 294 -21.08 18.97 -18.19
N PHE A 295 -21.68 20.14 -18.00
CA PHE A 295 -23.12 20.32 -17.94
C PHE A 295 -23.54 21.73 -18.37
N GLU A 296 -24.81 21.92 -18.68
CA GLU A 296 -25.40 23.20 -19.07
C GLU A 296 -26.51 23.60 -18.10
N THR A 297 -26.49 24.85 -17.66
CA THR A 297 -27.52 25.43 -16.78
C THR A 297 -28.82 25.73 -17.54
N ALA A 298 -29.95 25.73 -16.81
CA ALA A 298 -31.27 26.10 -17.34
C ALA A 298 -31.34 27.57 -17.79
#